data_AF-A0A357ZDK4-F1
#
_entry.id   AF-A0A357ZDK4-F1
#
_cell.length_a   1.000
_cell.length_b   1.000
_cell.length_c   1.000
_cell.angle_alpha   90.00
_cell.angle_beta   90.00
_cell.angle_gamma   90.00
#
_symmetry.space_group_name_H-M   'P 1'
#
loop_
_entity.id
_entity.type
_entity.pdbx_description
1 polymer ?
#
loop_
_entity_poly.entity_id
_entity_poly.type
_entity_poly.pdbx_seq_one_letter_code
_entity_poly.pdbx_strand_id
1 'polypeptide(L)'
;MKKAITAAALVVLTLFGCSASNGIEIGDSFFDTKERYERVFSRGTVSTFQTGDTYTAVITDYVTLQKTVEFSQDRRCLDVQGLTPVAIGDIRRYLGKSVGELVSELGEVHDDAGSGLYIPAYITEDGYVVTFSSLDDTIFCINKYDLLSGDNVDRVVL
;
A
#
# COMPACT_ATOMS: atom_id res chain seq x y z
N MET A 1 -52.22 20.77 -9.21
CA MET A 1 -51.51 19.53 -9.59
C MET A 1 -50.12 19.76 -10.20
N LYS A 2 -49.86 20.87 -10.92
CA LYS A 2 -48.53 21.16 -11.51
C LYS A 2 -47.39 21.43 -10.52
N LYS A 3 -47.69 21.85 -9.27
CA LYS A 3 -46.68 22.19 -8.25
C LYS A 3 -46.12 20.98 -7.47
N ALA A 4 -46.81 19.83 -7.51
CA ALA A 4 -46.36 18.63 -6.81
C ALA A 4 -45.31 17.84 -7.61
N ILE A 5 -45.33 17.96 -8.94
CA ILE A 5 -44.42 17.23 -9.84
C ILE A 5 -43.01 17.85 -9.82
N THR A 6 -42.90 19.16 -9.58
CA THR A 6 -41.60 19.86 -9.54
C THR A 6 -40.81 19.56 -8.26
N ALA A 7 -41.49 19.28 -7.14
CA ALA A 7 -40.85 18.96 -5.87
C ALA A 7 -40.25 17.54 -5.85
N ALA A 8 -40.86 16.58 -6.57
CA ALA A 8 -40.38 15.20 -6.61
C ALA A 8 -39.09 15.04 -7.43
N ALA A 9 -38.90 15.84 -8.49
CA ALA A 9 -37.70 15.77 -9.32
C ALA A 9 -36.44 16.31 -8.60
N LEU A 10 -36.59 17.24 -7.65
CA LEU A 10 -35.47 17.84 -6.91
C LEU A 10 -34.93 16.88 -5.83
N VAL A 11 -35.77 16.02 -5.26
CA VAL A 11 -35.39 15.06 -4.21
C VAL A 11 -34.64 13.84 -4.78
N VAL A 12 -34.92 13.47 -6.04
CA VAL A 12 -34.22 12.35 -6.69
C VAL A 12 -32.77 12.71 -7.06
N LEU A 13 -32.49 13.97 -7.40
CA LEU A 13 -31.13 14.44 -7.71
C LEU A 13 -30.21 14.53 -6.47
N THR A 14 -30.77 14.61 -5.26
CA THR A 14 -29.97 14.59 -4.01
C THR A 14 -29.65 13.18 -3.51
N LEU A 15 -30.34 12.15 -4.01
CA LEU A 15 -30.14 10.75 -3.56
C LEU A 15 -29.14 9.98 -4.44
N PHE A 16 -28.78 10.51 -5.61
CA PHE A 16 -27.70 10.01 -6.47
C PHE A 16 -26.49 10.94 -6.48
N GLY A 17 -26.29 11.70 -5.40
CA GLY A 17 -24.96 12.14 -5.05
C GLY A 17 -24.16 10.89 -4.69
N CYS A 18 -23.67 10.16 -5.71
CA CYS A 18 -22.52 9.30 -5.55
C CYS A 18 -21.51 10.17 -4.81
N SER A 19 -21.33 9.90 -3.53
CA SER A 19 -20.12 10.33 -2.83
C SER A 19 -19.02 9.69 -3.65
N ALA A 20 -18.42 10.47 -4.56
CA ALA A 20 -17.10 10.12 -5.07
C ALA A 20 -16.29 9.93 -3.79
N SER A 21 -15.91 8.69 -3.50
CA SER A 21 -14.96 8.45 -2.44
C SER A 21 -13.74 9.27 -2.84
N ASN A 22 -13.42 10.28 -2.03
CA ASN A 22 -12.22 11.10 -2.25
C ASN A 22 -10.95 10.32 -1.87
N GLY A 23 -11.04 9.00 -1.73
CA GLY A 23 -9.97 8.10 -1.37
C GLY A 23 -9.39 7.40 -2.59
N ILE A 24 -8.32 6.64 -2.36
CA ILE A 24 -7.69 5.78 -3.35
C ILE A 24 -8.22 4.36 -3.12
N GLU A 25 -8.83 3.76 -4.14
CA GLU A 25 -9.47 2.44 -4.04
C GLU A 25 -8.83 1.41 -4.98
N ILE A 26 -9.00 0.12 -4.68
CA ILE A 26 -8.64 -0.95 -5.63
C ILE A 26 -9.41 -0.77 -6.94
N GLY A 27 -8.72 -0.98 -8.05
CA GLY A 27 -9.28 -0.83 -9.40
C GLY A 27 -9.12 0.57 -9.99
N ASP A 28 -8.77 1.58 -9.17
CA ASP A 28 -8.41 2.90 -9.69
C ASP A 28 -7.23 2.81 -10.67
N SER A 29 -7.21 3.73 -11.64
CA SER A 29 -6.07 3.95 -12.51
C SER A 29 -4.89 4.47 -11.69
N PHE A 30 -3.74 3.79 -11.78
CA PHE A 30 -2.50 4.27 -11.18
C PHE A 30 -2.09 5.62 -11.78
N PHE A 31 -2.34 5.82 -13.08
CA PHE A 31 -2.03 7.06 -13.79
C PHE A 31 -2.85 8.24 -13.28
N ASP A 32 -4.14 8.03 -13.06
CA ASP A 32 -5.03 9.08 -12.56
C ASP A 32 -4.71 9.39 -11.09
N THR A 33 -4.35 8.35 -10.32
CA THR A 33 -3.94 8.50 -8.92
C THR A 33 -2.68 9.34 -8.77
N LYS A 34 -1.63 9.06 -9.55
CA LYS A 34 -0.39 9.84 -9.50
C LYS A 34 -0.52 11.28 -10.00
N GLU A 35 -1.57 11.59 -10.77
CA GLU A 35 -1.87 12.96 -11.22
C GLU A 35 -2.68 13.73 -10.16
N ARG A 36 -3.55 13.04 -9.40
CA ARG A 36 -4.40 13.62 -8.36
C ARG A 36 -3.68 13.87 -7.04
N TYR A 37 -2.70 13.04 -6.68
CA TYR A 37 -2.10 13.04 -5.35
C TYR A 37 -0.57 13.15 -5.39
N GLU A 38 -0.01 13.77 -4.36
CA GLU A 38 1.44 13.86 -4.19
C GLU A 38 2.01 12.48 -3.82
N ARG A 39 2.98 12.01 -4.60
CA ARG A 39 3.67 10.75 -4.33
C ARG A 39 4.86 10.98 -3.41
N VAL A 40 4.84 10.36 -2.24
CA VAL A 40 5.87 10.49 -1.20
C VAL A 40 6.90 9.37 -1.28
N PHE A 41 6.48 8.17 -1.67
CA PHE A 41 7.35 7.01 -1.81
C PHE A 41 7.06 6.26 -3.11
N SER A 42 8.10 5.67 -3.70
CA SER A 42 7.95 4.76 -4.84
C SER A 42 9.13 3.80 -4.92
N ARG A 43 8.82 2.50 -4.96
CA ARG A 43 9.80 1.43 -5.16
C ARG A 43 9.12 0.20 -5.74
N GLY A 44 9.54 -0.20 -6.94
CA GLY A 44 8.87 -1.27 -7.68
C GLY A 44 7.42 -0.89 -7.99
N THR A 45 6.51 -1.80 -7.70
CA THR A 45 5.05 -1.60 -7.82
C THR A 45 4.44 -0.94 -6.57
N VAL A 46 5.21 -0.77 -5.49
CA VAL A 46 4.76 -0.11 -4.27
C VAL A 46 4.95 1.40 -4.42
N SER A 47 3.90 2.17 -4.14
CA SER A 47 3.97 3.62 -4.03
C SER A 47 3.12 4.11 -2.87
N THR A 48 3.44 5.27 -2.32
CA THR A 48 2.62 5.91 -1.28
C THR A 48 2.28 7.32 -1.69
N PHE A 49 1.01 7.67 -1.55
CA PHE A 49 0.47 8.98 -1.88
C PHE A 49 -0.05 9.67 -0.63
N GLN A 50 0.15 10.98 -0.53
CA GLN A 50 -0.47 11.78 0.52
C GLN A 50 -1.88 12.20 0.09
N THR A 51 -2.87 11.88 0.91
CA THR A 51 -4.31 12.12 0.69
C THR A 51 -4.85 12.99 1.82
N GLY A 52 -4.57 14.30 1.76
CA GLY A 52 -4.88 15.22 2.85
C GLY A 52 -3.99 14.96 4.08
N ASP A 53 -4.61 14.52 5.18
CA ASP A 53 -3.92 14.20 6.45
C ASP A 53 -3.55 12.70 6.59
N THR A 54 -3.83 11.90 5.56
CA THR A 54 -3.49 10.46 5.53
C THR A 54 -2.48 10.15 4.43
N TYR A 55 -1.92 8.94 4.50
CA TYR A 55 -1.00 8.39 3.52
C TYR A 55 -1.54 7.04 3.05
N THR A 56 -1.76 6.90 1.76
CA THR A 56 -2.24 5.64 1.18
C THR A 56 -1.11 4.97 0.41
N ALA A 57 -0.64 3.84 0.94
CA ALA A 57 0.26 2.94 0.24
C ALA A 57 -0.55 2.06 -0.73
N VAL A 58 -0.05 1.91 -1.94
CA VAL A 58 -0.68 1.14 -3.02
C VAL A 58 0.32 0.14 -3.59
N ILE A 59 -0.20 -0.98 -4.06
CA ILE A 59 0.51 -1.94 -4.91
C ILE A 59 -0.24 -1.97 -6.24
N THR A 60 0.48 -1.83 -7.35
CA THR A 60 -0.11 -1.76 -8.70
C THR A 60 0.45 -2.81 -9.64
N ASP A 61 -0.32 -3.22 -10.64
CA ASP A 61 0.17 -3.96 -11.82
C ASP A 61 0.71 -3.03 -12.92
N TYR A 62 1.13 -1.82 -12.54
CA TYR A 62 1.55 -0.68 -13.37
C TYR A 62 0.42 0.07 -14.10
N VAL A 63 -0.81 -0.44 -14.08
CA VAL A 63 -1.96 0.23 -14.71
C VAL A 63 -3.05 0.53 -13.70
N THR A 64 -3.36 -0.46 -12.87
CA THR A 64 -4.46 -0.44 -11.91
C THR A 64 -3.96 -0.72 -10.50
N LEU A 65 -4.66 -0.17 -9.51
CA LEU A 65 -4.36 -0.44 -8.12
C LEU A 65 -4.92 -1.81 -7.72
N GLN A 66 -4.07 -2.66 -7.16
CA GLN A 66 -4.39 -4.04 -6.81
C GLN A 66 -4.61 -4.20 -5.31
N LYS A 67 -3.87 -3.43 -4.49
CA LYS A 67 -3.94 -3.46 -3.04
C LYS A 67 -3.72 -2.06 -2.49
N THR A 68 -4.37 -1.72 -1.38
CA THR A 68 -4.20 -0.43 -0.70
C THR A 68 -4.14 -0.59 0.81
N VAL A 69 -3.40 0.29 1.47
CA VAL A 69 -3.41 0.49 2.93
C VAL A 69 -3.32 1.97 3.22
N GLU A 70 -4.27 2.49 3.99
CA GLU A 70 -4.26 3.85 4.48
C GLU A 70 -3.67 3.92 5.89
N PHE A 71 -2.80 4.92 6.11
CA PHE A 71 -2.21 5.26 7.39
C PHE A 71 -2.50 6.70 7.76
N SER A 72 -2.74 6.95 9.05
CA SER A 72 -2.69 8.30 9.61
C SER A 72 -1.24 8.79 9.79
N GLN A 73 -1.06 10.08 10.07
CA GLN A 73 0.24 10.67 10.43
C GLN A 73 0.90 10.03 11.66
N ASP A 74 0.11 9.54 12.61
CA ASP A 74 0.57 8.78 13.78
C ASP A 74 0.78 7.28 13.50
N ARG A 75 0.86 6.89 12.22
CA ARG A 75 1.15 5.53 11.72
C ARG A 75 0.12 4.48 12.12
N ARG A 76 -1.12 4.89 12.36
CA ARG A 76 -2.21 3.95 12.60
C ARG A 76 -2.78 3.54 11.26
N CYS A 77 -2.87 2.22 11.03
CA CYS A 77 -3.61 1.69 9.90
C CYS A 77 -5.10 2.04 10.04
N LEU A 78 -5.66 2.70 9.03
CA LEU A 78 -7.03 3.22 9.02
C LEU A 78 -7.95 2.38 8.13
N ASP A 79 -7.48 2.03 6.93
CA ASP A 79 -8.20 1.21 5.96
C ASP A 79 -7.24 0.26 5.23
N VAL A 80 -7.74 -0.89 4.81
CA VAL A 80 -6.98 -1.93 4.11
C VAL A 80 -7.85 -2.58 3.06
N GLN A 81 -7.33 -2.72 1.84
CA GLN A 81 -7.99 -3.43 0.76
C GLN A 81 -6.98 -4.37 0.07
N GLY A 82 -7.35 -5.64 -0.11
CA GLY A 82 -6.57 -6.60 -0.92
C GLY A 82 -5.26 -7.11 -0.30
N LEU A 83 -4.95 -6.77 0.95
CA LEU A 83 -3.82 -7.33 1.70
C LEU A 83 -4.09 -7.35 3.21
N THR A 84 -3.15 -7.83 4.01
CA THR A 84 -3.18 -7.67 5.48
C THR A 84 -1.79 -7.21 5.93
N PRO A 85 -1.62 -5.97 6.46
CA PRO A 85 -0.32 -5.52 6.92
C PRO A 85 0.23 -6.45 8.00
N VAL A 86 1.55 -6.66 8.02
CA VAL A 86 2.18 -7.60 8.94
C VAL A 86 2.89 -6.89 10.10
N ALA A 87 2.84 -7.48 11.28
CA ALA A 87 3.66 -7.04 12.40
C ALA A 87 5.09 -7.59 12.25
N ILE A 88 6.08 -6.70 12.09
CA ILE A 88 7.49 -7.07 12.03
C ILE A 88 8.25 -6.36 13.15
N GLY A 89 8.81 -7.16 14.07
CA GLY A 89 9.72 -6.68 15.10
C GLY A 89 11.14 -6.45 14.56
N ASP A 90 12.14 -7.08 15.19
CA ASP A 90 13.53 -6.98 14.71
C ASP A 90 13.71 -7.73 13.39
N ILE A 91 13.98 -6.97 12.32
CA ILE A 91 14.19 -7.50 10.96
C ILE A 91 15.43 -8.41 10.87
N ARG A 92 16.41 -8.27 11.77
CA ARG A 92 17.64 -9.07 11.75
C ARG A 92 17.38 -10.56 11.91
N ARG A 93 16.27 -10.93 12.55
CA ARG A 93 15.89 -12.34 12.77
C ARG A 93 15.67 -13.14 11.49
N TYR A 94 15.50 -12.46 10.35
CA TYR A 94 15.28 -13.10 9.05
C TYR A 94 16.56 -13.25 8.21
N LEU A 95 17.68 -12.65 8.62
CA LEU A 95 18.95 -12.87 7.93
C LEU A 95 19.36 -14.34 8.03
N GLY A 96 19.81 -14.91 6.90
CA GLY A 96 20.19 -16.30 6.78
C GLY A 96 19.04 -17.30 6.73
N LYS A 97 17.78 -16.87 6.88
CA LYS A 97 16.61 -17.74 6.66
C LYS A 97 16.32 -17.92 5.18
N SER A 98 15.63 -18.99 4.84
CA SER A 98 15.05 -19.19 3.52
C SER A 98 13.88 -18.24 3.25
N VAL A 99 13.54 -18.01 1.98
CA VAL A 99 12.30 -17.29 1.62
C VAL A 99 11.07 -18.12 2.03
N GLY A 100 11.16 -19.45 1.96
CA GLY A 100 10.11 -20.34 2.45
C GLY A 100 9.81 -20.16 3.95
N GLU A 101 10.83 -20.04 4.78
CA GLU A 101 10.66 -19.75 6.22
C GLU A 101 10.07 -18.34 6.45
N LEU A 102 10.50 -17.34 5.67
CA LEU A 102 9.93 -15.99 5.73
C LEU A 102 8.41 -16.02 5.46
N VAL A 103 7.99 -16.67 4.37
CA VAL A 103 6.58 -16.81 3.98
C VAL A 103 5.79 -17.63 5.00
N SER A 104 6.39 -18.67 5.57
CA SER A 104 5.74 -19.45 6.63
C SER A 104 5.47 -18.62 7.90
N GLU A 105 6.31 -17.63 8.20
CA GLU A 105 6.18 -16.79 9.39
C GLU A 105 5.30 -15.55 9.17
N LEU A 106 5.38 -14.94 7.99
CA LEU A 106 4.70 -13.68 7.68
C LEU A 106 3.44 -13.84 6.82
N GLY A 107 3.22 -15.03 6.26
CA GLY A 107 2.16 -15.27 5.30
C GLY A 107 2.55 -14.86 3.87
N GLU A 108 1.52 -14.73 3.03
CA GLU A 108 1.69 -14.42 1.61
C GLU A 108 2.43 -13.10 1.40
N VAL A 109 3.37 -13.10 0.46
CA VAL A 109 4.12 -11.91 0.07
C VAL A 109 3.15 -10.85 -0.49
N HIS A 110 3.30 -9.60 -0.07
CA HIS A 110 2.41 -8.54 -0.55
C HIS A 110 2.76 -8.12 -1.98
N ASP A 111 4.06 -8.07 -2.28
CA ASP A 111 4.60 -7.67 -3.57
C ASP A 111 5.99 -8.27 -3.87
N ASP A 112 6.35 -8.33 -5.16
CA ASP A 112 7.72 -8.55 -5.63
C ASP A 112 8.35 -7.22 -6.05
N ALA A 113 9.17 -6.66 -5.17
CA ALA A 113 9.79 -5.34 -5.38
C ALA A 113 10.99 -5.39 -6.36
N GLY A 114 11.34 -6.55 -6.90
CA GLY A 114 12.55 -6.74 -7.69
C GLY A 114 12.36 -6.53 -9.19
N SER A 115 13.33 -5.84 -9.79
CA SER A 115 13.40 -5.67 -11.25
C SER A 115 14.27 -6.78 -11.84
N GLY A 116 13.72 -7.99 -11.96
CA GLY A 116 14.38 -9.15 -12.58
C GLY A 116 15.00 -10.16 -11.60
N LEU A 117 14.91 -9.90 -10.30
CA LEU A 117 15.13 -10.86 -9.23
C LEU A 117 13.88 -10.87 -8.35
N TYR A 118 13.52 -12.03 -7.81
CA TYR A 118 12.43 -12.09 -6.84
C TYR A 118 12.89 -11.46 -5.52
N ILE A 119 12.22 -10.38 -5.09
CA ILE A 119 12.48 -9.67 -3.84
C ILE A 119 11.16 -9.54 -3.08
N PRO A 120 10.83 -10.50 -2.19
CA PRO A 120 9.66 -10.41 -1.33
C PRO A 120 9.58 -9.07 -0.62
N ALA A 121 8.41 -8.46 -0.66
CA ALA A 121 8.10 -7.22 0.03
C ALA A 121 6.84 -7.37 0.87
N TYR A 122 6.90 -6.81 2.09
CA TYR A 122 5.80 -6.79 3.05
C TYR A 122 5.57 -5.37 3.54
N ILE A 123 4.30 -4.96 3.56
CA ILE A 123 3.86 -3.71 4.19
C ILE A 123 3.51 -4.01 5.64
N THR A 124 4.04 -3.22 6.56
CA THR A 124 3.86 -3.41 7.99
C THR A 124 2.71 -2.57 8.56
N GLU A 125 2.17 -2.99 9.70
CA GLU A 125 1.10 -2.29 10.41
C GLU A 125 1.46 -0.86 10.84
N ASP A 126 2.75 -0.58 11.01
CA ASP A 126 3.33 0.69 11.44
C ASP A 126 3.80 1.58 10.27
N GLY A 127 3.37 1.30 9.03
CA GLY A 127 3.60 2.19 7.89
C GLY A 127 5.00 2.09 7.29
N TYR A 128 5.57 0.90 7.22
CA TYR A 128 6.82 0.63 6.52
C TYR A 128 6.62 -0.40 5.42
N VAL A 129 7.55 -0.44 4.46
CA VAL A 129 7.74 -1.58 3.58
C VAL A 129 9.10 -2.21 3.84
N VAL A 130 9.11 -3.53 4.04
CA VAL A 130 10.31 -4.33 4.28
C VAL A 130 10.54 -5.23 3.08
N THR A 131 11.71 -5.11 2.45
CA THR A 131 12.11 -5.91 1.28
C THR A 131 13.22 -6.88 1.64
N PHE A 132 13.13 -8.12 1.17
CA PHE A 132 14.04 -9.22 1.52
C PHE A 132 14.79 -9.68 0.26
N SER A 133 16.05 -9.31 0.11
CA SER A 133 16.89 -9.81 -0.98
C SER A 133 17.47 -11.18 -0.61
N SER A 134 17.31 -12.14 -1.51
CA SER A 134 17.79 -13.51 -1.34
C SER A 134 18.72 -13.95 -2.48
N LEU A 135 19.67 -14.83 -2.16
CA LEU A 135 20.52 -15.54 -3.11
C LEU A 135 20.45 -17.02 -2.76
N ASP A 136 20.18 -17.89 -3.75
CA ASP A 136 19.99 -19.33 -3.53
C ASP A 136 19.02 -19.62 -2.38
N ASP A 137 17.85 -18.97 -2.42
CA ASP A 137 16.78 -19.00 -1.39
C ASP A 137 17.16 -18.38 -0.03
N THR A 138 18.44 -18.04 0.21
CA THR A 138 18.90 -17.49 1.49
C THR A 138 18.81 -15.97 1.52
N ILE A 139 18.10 -15.41 2.50
CA ILE A 139 17.99 -13.96 2.73
C ILE A 139 19.34 -13.43 3.21
N PHE A 140 19.96 -12.55 2.42
CA PHE A 140 21.27 -11.95 2.74
C PHE A 140 21.21 -10.44 3.01
N CYS A 141 20.12 -9.77 2.62
CA CYS A 141 19.97 -8.33 2.80
C CYS A 141 18.49 -7.98 3.00
N ILE A 142 18.21 -7.14 3.99
CA ILE A 142 16.86 -6.66 4.29
C ILE A 142 16.91 -5.14 4.37
N ASN A 143 15.97 -4.48 3.71
CA ASN A 143 15.81 -3.02 3.79
C ASN A 143 14.42 -2.70 4.33
N LYS A 144 14.34 -1.71 5.24
CA LYS A 144 13.09 -1.15 5.76
C LYS A 144 12.98 0.29 5.30
N TYR A 145 11.91 0.60 4.57
CA TYR A 145 11.61 1.94 4.09
C TYR A 145 10.37 2.50 4.80
N ASP A 146 10.43 3.77 5.16
CA ASP A 146 9.30 4.51 5.69
C ASP A 146 8.36 4.89 4.55
N LEU A 147 7.10 4.44 4.61
CA LEU A 147 6.12 4.76 3.57
C LEU A 147 5.65 6.22 3.64
N LEU A 148 5.78 6.87 4.80
CA LEU A 148 5.28 8.23 5.02
C LEU A 148 6.33 9.31 4.71
N SER A 149 7.62 8.97 4.71
CA SER A 149 8.71 9.91 4.34
C SER A 149 9.49 9.49 3.10
N GLY A 150 9.43 8.20 2.75
CA GLY A 150 10.22 7.61 1.67
C GLY A 150 11.66 7.23 2.05
N ASP A 151 12.07 7.47 3.30
CA ASP A 151 13.43 7.22 3.76
C ASP A 151 13.74 5.73 3.92
N ASN A 152 15.00 5.35 3.70
CA ASN A 152 15.51 4.06 4.15
C ASN A 152 15.93 4.18 5.62
N VAL A 153 15.21 3.51 6.52
CA VAL A 153 15.36 3.69 7.97
C VAL A 153 16.15 2.56 8.64
N ASP A 154 16.24 1.38 8.02
CA ASP A 154 17.11 0.31 8.49
C ASP A 154 17.56 -0.57 7.30
N ARG A 155 18.81 -0.99 7.35
CA ARG A 155 19.39 -1.93 6.40
C ARG A 155 20.29 -2.88 7.14
N VAL A 156 20.02 -4.18 6.98
CA VAL A 156 20.80 -5.24 7.59
C VAL A 156 21.29 -6.20 6.51
N VAL A 157 22.53 -6.64 6.63
CA VAL A 157 23.22 -7.50 5.65
C VAL A 157 23.95 -8.58 6.43
N LEU A 158 23.93 -9.81 5.90
CA LEU A 158 24.64 -10.97 6.45
C LEU A 158 26.16 -10.81 6.34
#